data_AF-A0A645DWC3-F1
#
_entry.id   AF-A0A645DWC3-F1
#
_cell.length_a   1.000
_cell.length_b   1.000
_cell.length_c   1.000
_cell.angle_alpha   90.00
_cell.angle_beta   90.00
_cell.angle_gamma   90.00
#
_symmetry.space_group_name_H-M   'P 1'
#
loop_
_entity.id
_entity.type
_entity.pdbx_description
1 polymer ?
#
loop_
_entity_poly.entity_id
_entity_poly.type
_entity_poly.pdbx_seq_one_letter_code
_entity_poly.pdbx_strand_id
1 'polypeptide(L)'
;MKILFSMGSNFIVQEIVKQHPTLASLHESSLNTIRILSFFLEEEVHILSAIVRMGAGNQRVDNVSSGGIQCSINLDGTCHKLASTKKRDWVSRHPDGAVFADITIPSFQKIIDIVKEEHSKLPHFRLIGWDFSVDEEGTPVFIEYNVCPGANQMTCGPTFGNLTEKVLNDVLISKRLKGSQN
;
A
#
# COMPACT_ATOMS: atom_id res chain seq x y z
N MET A 1 -17.96 11.72 25.57
CA MET A 1 -17.91 10.45 26.32
C MET A 1 -19.05 9.47 25.99
N LYS A 2 -20.33 9.88 25.93
CA LYS A 2 -21.46 8.96 25.65
C LYS A 2 -21.31 8.07 24.40
N ILE A 3 -20.71 8.61 23.32
CA ILE A 3 -20.49 7.86 22.07
C ILE A 3 -19.49 6.71 22.21
N LEU A 4 -18.47 6.86 23.06
CA LEU A 4 -17.46 5.81 23.27
C LEU A 4 -18.06 4.65 24.06
N PHE A 5 -18.89 4.94 25.07
CA PHE A 5 -19.58 3.91 25.84
C PHE A 5 -20.54 3.07 24.98
N SER A 6 -21.18 3.64 23.95
CA SER A 6 -22.03 2.88 23.04
C SER A 6 -21.26 1.96 22.09
N MET A 7 -19.96 2.14 21.91
CA MET A 7 -19.12 1.32 21.01
C MET A 7 -18.55 0.06 21.68
N GLY A 8 -18.77 -0.13 22.99
CA GLY A 8 -18.26 -1.29 23.72
C GLY A 8 -16.75 -1.23 23.95
N SER A 9 -16.04 -2.33 23.73
CA SER A 9 -14.59 -2.47 24.01
C SER A 9 -13.71 -2.70 22.77
N ASN A 10 -14.30 -2.80 21.57
CA ASN A 10 -13.57 -3.13 20.35
C ASN A 10 -13.46 -1.92 19.41
N PHE A 11 -12.71 -0.91 19.86
CA PHE A 11 -12.41 0.27 19.06
C PHE A 11 -11.04 0.81 19.39
N ILE A 12 -10.47 1.55 18.44
CA ILE A 12 -9.30 2.39 18.64
C ILE A 12 -9.69 3.83 18.34
N VAL A 13 -9.09 4.78 19.05
CA VAL A 13 -9.22 6.21 18.77
C VAL A 13 -7.84 6.70 18.39
N GLN A 14 -7.75 7.36 17.24
CA GLN A 14 -6.52 7.92 16.72
C GLN A 14 -6.77 9.35 16.27
N GLU A 15 -5.72 10.17 16.22
CA GLU A 15 -5.80 11.52 15.68
C GLU A 15 -6.05 11.48 14.17
N ILE A 16 -6.73 12.52 13.67
CA ILE A 16 -6.94 12.66 12.22
C ILE A 16 -5.66 13.22 11.63
N VAL A 17 -5.05 12.45 10.73
CA VAL A 17 -3.88 12.90 9.95
C VAL A 17 -4.32 13.95 8.95
N LYS A 18 -3.67 15.12 8.99
CA LYS A 18 -3.74 16.10 7.90
C LYS A 18 -2.64 15.78 6.91
N GLN A 19 -3.03 15.49 5.68
CA GLN A 19 -2.10 14.98 4.68
C GLN A 19 -1.44 16.09 3.86
N HIS A 20 -0.26 15.79 3.34
CA HIS A 20 0.51 16.65 2.45
C HIS A 20 -0.34 17.18 1.27
N PRO A 21 -0.16 18.44 0.83
CA PRO A 21 -0.94 19.02 -0.26
C PRO A 21 -0.94 18.19 -1.56
N THR A 22 0.17 17.52 -1.88
CA THR A 22 0.23 16.60 -3.03
C THR A 22 -0.73 15.43 -2.90
N LEU A 23 -0.84 14.81 -1.73
CA LEU A 23 -1.81 13.74 -1.50
C LEU A 23 -3.23 14.30 -1.48
N ALA A 24 -3.46 15.45 -0.85
CA ALA A 24 -4.76 16.12 -0.86
C ALA A 24 -5.23 16.49 -2.27
N SER A 25 -4.31 16.82 -3.18
CA SER A 25 -4.65 17.14 -4.58
C SER A 25 -5.30 15.97 -5.33
N LEU A 26 -5.01 14.71 -4.93
CA LEU A 26 -5.67 13.54 -5.49
C LEU A 26 -7.14 13.50 -5.08
N HIS A 27 -7.41 13.64 -3.78
CA HIS A 27 -8.75 13.67 -3.21
C HIS A 27 -8.70 14.23 -1.78
N GLU A 28 -9.19 15.46 -1.58
CA GLU A 28 -9.06 16.18 -0.31
C GLU A 28 -9.90 15.56 0.81
N SER A 29 -11.06 14.99 0.47
CA SER A 29 -12.04 14.50 1.45
C SER A 29 -11.69 13.14 2.08
N SER A 30 -10.66 12.45 1.60
CA SER A 30 -10.15 11.20 2.18
C SER A 30 -8.70 11.32 2.58
N LEU A 31 -8.30 10.56 3.59
CA LEU A 31 -6.88 10.28 3.82
C LEU A 31 -6.41 9.31 2.72
N ASN A 32 -5.59 9.79 1.81
CA ASN A 32 -5.02 9.01 0.72
C ASN A 32 -3.78 8.29 1.24
N THR A 33 -3.71 6.99 1.00
CA THR A 33 -2.63 6.15 1.54
C THR A 33 -1.76 5.55 0.45
N ILE A 34 -0.51 5.32 0.82
CA ILE A 34 0.52 4.66 0.03
C ILE A 34 0.60 3.23 0.57
N ARG A 35 0.10 2.28 -0.22
CA ARG A 35 0.17 0.85 0.05
C ARG A 35 1.45 0.29 -0.53
N ILE A 36 2.32 -0.23 0.34
CA ILE A 36 3.54 -0.94 -0.06
C ILE A 36 3.40 -2.41 0.29
N LEU A 37 3.66 -3.30 -0.66
CA LEU A 37 3.82 -4.73 -0.38
C LEU A 37 5.31 -5.03 -0.26
N SER A 38 5.73 -5.61 0.85
CA SER A 38 7.09 -6.08 1.07
C SER A 38 7.14 -7.57 1.33
N PHE A 39 8.25 -8.20 0.97
CA PHE A 39 8.47 -9.64 1.12
C PHE A 39 9.85 -9.94 1.70
N PHE A 40 9.88 -10.71 2.79
CA PHE A 40 11.09 -11.18 3.43
C PHE A 40 11.48 -12.56 2.89
N LEU A 41 12.65 -12.62 2.25
CA LEU A 41 13.22 -13.81 1.64
C LEU A 41 14.74 -13.74 1.76
N GLU A 42 15.39 -14.86 2.12
CA GLU A 42 16.86 -14.94 2.14
C GLU A 42 17.53 -13.82 2.96
N GLU A 43 16.96 -13.47 4.12
CA GLU A 43 17.44 -12.41 5.01
C GLU A 43 17.34 -10.98 4.42
N GLU A 44 16.65 -10.81 3.28
CA GLU A 44 16.44 -9.53 2.62
C GLU A 44 14.96 -9.14 2.58
N VAL A 45 14.69 -7.84 2.74
CA VAL A 45 13.36 -7.25 2.49
C VAL A 45 13.28 -6.72 1.06
N HIS A 46 12.44 -7.36 0.25
CA HIS A 46 12.13 -6.93 -1.10
C HIS A 46 10.85 -6.11 -1.14
N ILE A 47 10.88 -4.94 -1.78
CA ILE A 47 9.67 -4.19 -2.10
C ILE A 47 9.07 -4.77 -3.39
N LEU A 48 7.88 -5.34 -3.27
CA LEU A 48 7.19 -6.01 -4.38
C LEU A 48 6.37 -5.04 -5.22
N SER A 49 5.70 -4.09 -4.58
CA SER A 49 4.89 -3.09 -5.26
C SER A 49 4.58 -1.91 -4.35
N ALA A 50 4.32 -0.75 -4.96
CA ALA A 50 3.78 0.41 -4.30
C ALA A 50 2.63 0.98 -5.12
N ILE A 51 1.52 1.30 -4.46
CA ILE A 51 0.38 1.99 -5.06
C ILE A 51 -0.05 3.13 -4.14
N VAL A 52 -0.56 4.21 -4.72
CA VAL A 52 -1.36 5.19 -3.98
C VAL A 52 -2.83 4.84 -4.15
N ARG A 53 -3.56 4.81 -3.03
CA ARG A 53 -5.01 4.65 -2.98
C ARG A 53 -5.62 5.98 -2.61
N MET A 54 -6.73 6.31 -3.24
CA MET A 54 -7.42 7.58 -3.03
C MET A 54 -8.93 7.39 -3.07
N GLY A 55 -9.65 8.22 -2.30
CA GLY A 55 -11.12 8.26 -2.34
C GLY A 55 -11.61 8.82 -3.67
N ALA A 56 -12.92 8.86 -3.87
CA ALA A 56 -13.52 9.56 -5.01
C ALA A 56 -14.91 10.12 -4.63
N GLY A 57 -15.25 11.30 -5.17
CA GLY A 57 -16.52 11.95 -4.89
C GLY A 57 -16.66 12.34 -3.42
N ASN A 58 -17.69 11.82 -2.73
CA ASN A 58 -17.96 12.17 -1.32
C ASN A 58 -17.40 11.13 -0.32
N GLN A 59 -16.55 10.21 -0.76
CA GLN A 59 -16.04 9.13 0.10
C GLN A 59 -14.95 9.63 1.04
N ARG A 60 -15.06 9.32 2.33
CA ARG A 60 -14.04 9.71 3.33
C ARG A 60 -12.89 8.72 3.47
N VAL A 61 -12.95 7.60 2.75
CA VAL A 61 -11.97 6.52 2.78
C VAL A 61 -11.44 6.28 1.38
N ASP A 62 -10.18 5.87 1.29
CA ASP A 62 -9.45 5.68 0.04
C ASP A 62 -9.52 4.24 -0.52
N ASN A 63 -10.11 3.33 0.25
CA ASN A 63 -10.20 1.92 -0.13
C ASN A 63 -10.96 1.77 -1.46
N VAL A 64 -10.32 1.09 -2.43
CA VAL A 64 -10.89 0.80 -3.75
C VAL A 64 -12.24 0.09 -3.64
N SER A 65 -12.41 -0.79 -2.65
CA SER A 65 -13.69 -1.49 -2.42
C SER A 65 -14.84 -0.55 -2.03
N SER A 66 -14.54 0.63 -1.47
CA SER A 66 -15.51 1.68 -1.14
C SER A 66 -15.74 2.68 -2.28
N GLY A 67 -15.17 2.44 -3.47
CA GLY A 67 -15.29 3.31 -4.63
C GLY A 67 -14.05 4.13 -4.95
N GLY A 68 -12.95 3.90 -4.24
CA GLY A 68 -11.67 4.58 -4.47
C GLY A 68 -10.98 4.18 -5.79
N ILE A 69 -9.86 4.85 -6.03
CA ILE A 69 -8.99 4.69 -7.20
C ILE A 69 -7.60 4.29 -6.71
N GLN A 70 -6.90 3.46 -7.49
CA GLN A 70 -5.52 3.07 -7.21
C GLN A 70 -4.61 3.38 -8.39
N CYS A 71 -3.43 3.94 -8.12
CA CYS A 71 -2.41 4.22 -9.12
C CYS A 71 -1.09 3.60 -8.67
N SER A 72 -0.37 2.93 -9.58
CA SER A 72 0.97 2.42 -9.26
C SER A 72 1.97 3.56 -9.10
N ILE A 73 2.91 3.36 -8.19
CA ILE A 73 4.01 4.29 -7.92
C ILE A 73 5.30 3.66 -8.46
N ASN A 74 6.03 4.43 -9.26
CA ASN A 74 7.34 4.06 -9.78
C ASN A 74 8.40 4.14 -8.67
N LEU A 75 9.57 3.56 -8.90
CA LEU A 75 10.65 3.54 -7.89
C LEU A 75 11.16 4.93 -7.50
N ASP A 76 11.02 5.92 -8.39
CA ASP A 76 11.37 7.32 -8.13
C ASP A 76 10.28 8.10 -7.38
N GLY A 77 9.17 7.43 -7.01
CA GLY A 77 8.03 8.04 -6.33
C GLY A 77 7.01 8.70 -7.25
N THR A 78 7.22 8.71 -8.58
CA THR A 78 6.24 9.24 -9.53
C THR A 78 5.06 8.28 -9.69
N CYS A 79 3.85 8.81 -9.86
CA CYS A 79 2.69 8.01 -10.19
C CYS A 79 2.70 7.60 -11.67
N HIS A 80 2.19 6.41 -11.96
CA HIS A 80 1.94 5.99 -13.34
C HIS A 80 0.87 6.87 -14.00
N LYS A 81 0.98 7.09 -15.32
CA LYS A 81 0.05 7.96 -16.08
C LYS A 81 -1.41 7.49 -16.10
N LEU A 82 -1.68 6.25 -15.70
CA LEU A 82 -3.01 5.66 -15.60
C LEU A 82 -3.22 5.07 -14.22
N ALA A 83 -4.42 5.29 -13.68
CA ALA A 83 -4.93 4.66 -12.47
C ALA A 83 -6.13 3.76 -12.79
N SER A 84 -6.41 2.80 -11.91
CA SER A 84 -7.53 1.86 -12.04
C SER A 84 -8.63 2.18 -11.03
N THR A 85 -9.87 2.23 -11.50
CA THR A 85 -11.04 2.41 -10.64
C THR A 85 -11.52 1.08 -10.07
N LYS A 86 -12.45 1.11 -9.09
CA LYS A 86 -13.15 -0.10 -8.61
C LYS A 86 -13.77 -0.94 -9.74
N LYS A 87 -14.24 -0.30 -10.81
CA LYS A 87 -14.86 -0.96 -11.98
C LYS A 87 -13.83 -1.54 -12.96
N ARG A 88 -12.53 -1.39 -12.66
CA ARG A 88 -11.39 -1.77 -13.51
C ARG A 88 -11.27 -0.94 -14.79
N ASP A 89 -11.87 0.24 -14.80
CA ASP A 89 -11.61 1.23 -15.84
C ASP A 89 -10.24 1.88 -15.61
N TRP A 90 -9.58 2.26 -16.70
CA TRP A 90 -8.30 2.96 -16.66
C TRP A 90 -8.50 4.44 -16.99
N VAL A 91 -8.02 5.31 -16.10
CA VAL A 91 -8.21 6.76 -16.21
C VAL A 91 -6.87 7.47 -16.04
N SER A 92 -6.65 8.56 -16.78
CA SER A 92 -5.45 9.41 -16.67
C SER A 92 -5.62 10.58 -15.69
N ARG A 93 -6.86 10.85 -15.27
CA ARG A 93 -7.22 11.93 -14.35
C ARG A 93 -8.19 11.40 -13.29
N HIS A 94 -8.00 11.86 -12.06
CA HIS A 94 -8.94 11.68 -10.97
C HIS A 94 -10.25 12.45 -11.24
N PRO A 95 -11.44 11.95 -10.85
CA PRO A 95 -12.70 12.69 -10.97
C PRO A 95 -12.66 14.11 -10.38
N ASP A 96 -11.87 14.30 -9.32
CA ASP A 96 -11.70 15.58 -8.62
C ASP A 96 -10.61 16.48 -9.25
N GLY A 97 -9.95 16.02 -10.31
CA GLY A 97 -9.15 16.89 -11.17
C GLY A 97 -7.66 16.57 -11.27
N ALA A 98 -7.05 15.81 -10.35
CA ALA A 98 -5.63 15.48 -10.41
C ALA A 98 -5.24 14.66 -11.63
N VAL A 99 -4.13 15.00 -12.30
CA VAL A 99 -3.56 14.22 -13.40
C VAL A 99 -2.46 13.32 -12.85
N PHE A 100 -2.60 12.00 -12.97
CA PHE A 100 -1.69 11.06 -12.29
C PHE A 100 -0.24 11.19 -12.76
N ALA A 101 -0.01 11.51 -14.03
CA ALA A 101 1.34 11.70 -14.57
C ALA A 101 2.10 12.90 -13.94
N ASP A 102 1.38 13.82 -13.31
CA ASP A 102 1.95 15.03 -12.69
C ASP A 102 2.17 14.87 -11.17
N ILE A 103 1.89 13.68 -10.63
CA ILE A 103 1.95 13.42 -9.18
C ILE A 103 3.25 12.68 -8.83
N THR A 104 3.97 13.23 -7.86
CA THR A 104 5.10 12.58 -7.19
C THR A 104 4.78 12.44 -5.71
N ILE A 105 4.89 11.22 -5.19
CA ILE A 105 4.57 10.92 -3.79
C ILE A 105 5.62 11.57 -2.87
N PRO A 106 5.20 12.44 -1.92
CA PRO A 106 6.13 13.09 -1.01
C PRO A 106 6.80 12.05 -0.11
N SER A 107 8.09 12.26 0.21
CA SER A 107 8.86 11.39 1.11
C SER A 107 8.84 9.89 0.78
N PHE A 108 8.58 9.51 -0.48
CA PHE A 108 8.44 8.11 -0.88
C PHE A 108 9.66 7.24 -0.50
N GLN A 109 10.87 7.72 -0.79
CA GLN A 109 12.08 6.96 -0.44
C GLN A 109 12.23 6.75 1.07
N LYS A 110 11.87 7.75 1.89
CA LYS A 110 11.87 7.61 3.36
C LYS A 110 10.89 6.51 3.81
N ILE A 111 9.72 6.44 3.18
CA ILE A 111 8.74 5.38 3.47
C ILE A 111 9.33 4.00 3.12
N ILE A 112 9.97 3.88 1.97
CA ILE A 112 10.62 2.62 1.55
C ILE A 112 11.70 2.19 2.54
N ASP A 113 12.51 3.13 3.03
CA ASP A 113 13.57 2.86 4.00
C ASP A 113 12.97 2.38 5.34
N ILE A 114 11.91 3.04 5.83
CA ILE A 114 11.16 2.63 7.02
C ILE A 114 10.60 1.22 6.84
N VAL A 115 9.97 0.93 5.70
CA VAL A 115 9.40 -0.41 5.43
C VAL A 115 10.48 -1.49 5.47
N LYS A 116 11.65 -1.24 4.87
CA LYS A 116 12.77 -2.19 4.89
C LYS A 116 13.28 -2.42 6.32
N GLU A 117 13.45 -1.35 7.08
CA GLU A 117 13.91 -1.44 8.47
C GLU A 117 12.89 -2.21 9.34
N GLU A 118 11.62 -1.82 9.30
CA GLU A 118 10.58 -2.41 10.15
C GLU A 118 10.22 -3.85 9.75
N HIS A 119 10.19 -4.16 8.45
CA HIS A 119 9.94 -5.54 8.02
C HIS A 119 11.06 -6.49 8.44
N SER A 120 12.32 -6.02 8.48
CA SER A 120 13.45 -6.84 8.94
C SER A 120 13.31 -7.29 10.41
N LYS A 121 12.57 -6.53 11.22
CA LYS A 121 12.23 -6.84 12.64
C LYS A 121 11.08 -7.85 12.75
N LEU A 122 10.34 -8.09 11.67
CA LEU A 122 9.16 -8.96 11.60
C LEU A 122 9.32 -10.13 10.60
N PRO A 123 10.45 -10.87 10.58
CA PRO A 123 10.76 -11.84 9.53
C PRO A 123 9.79 -13.03 9.47
N HIS A 124 9.06 -13.30 10.57
CA HIS A 124 8.03 -14.33 10.65
C HIS A 124 6.80 -14.02 9.78
N PHE A 125 6.52 -12.74 9.55
CA PHE A 125 5.53 -12.29 8.59
C PHE A 125 6.22 -12.04 7.25
N ARG A 126 6.35 -13.08 6.44
CA ARG A 126 7.09 -12.98 5.19
C ARG A 126 6.50 -11.98 4.21
N LEU A 127 5.18 -11.83 4.15
CA LEU A 127 4.50 -10.87 3.28
C LEU A 127 3.72 -9.88 4.14
N ILE A 128 3.99 -8.58 3.97
CA ILE A 128 3.30 -7.52 4.70
C ILE A 128 2.84 -6.43 3.73
N GLY A 129 1.61 -5.96 3.92
CA GLY A 129 1.09 -4.76 3.26
C GLY A 129 1.06 -3.60 4.23
N TRP A 130 1.86 -2.57 3.95
CA TRP A 130 2.02 -1.39 4.79
C TRP A 130 1.21 -0.24 4.21
N ASP A 131 0.49 0.46 5.07
CA ASP A 131 -0.24 1.68 4.73
C ASP A 131 0.40 2.88 5.42
N PHE A 132 0.85 3.82 4.59
CA PHE A 132 1.37 5.10 5.02
C PHE A 132 0.53 6.24 4.46
N SER A 133 0.53 7.38 5.14
CA SER A 133 0.30 8.67 4.51
C SER A 133 1.52 9.56 4.75
N VAL A 134 1.41 10.84 4.41
CA VAL A 134 2.45 11.84 4.63
C VAL A 134 1.76 13.09 5.14
N ASP A 135 2.26 13.67 6.23
CA ASP A 135 1.67 14.86 6.83
C ASP A 135 1.97 16.16 6.07
N GLU A 136 1.43 17.28 6.55
CA GLU A 136 1.56 18.61 5.96
C GLU A 136 3.04 19.05 5.84
N GLU A 137 3.90 18.58 6.74
CA GLU A 137 5.33 18.86 6.84
C GLU A 137 6.19 17.90 5.99
N GLY A 138 5.58 16.89 5.37
CA GLY A 138 6.28 15.92 4.54
C GLY A 138 6.86 14.74 5.33
N THR A 139 6.43 14.51 6.57
CA THR A 139 6.84 13.36 7.39
C THR A 139 5.97 12.15 7.07
N PRO A 140 6.57 10.96 6.82
CA PRO A 140 5.82 9.72 6.74
C PRO A 140 4.98 9.44 8.00
N VAL A 141 3.70 9.14 7.82
CA VAL A 141 2.80 8.74 8.89
C VAL A 141 2.38 7.29 8.66
N PHE A 142 2.79 6.40 9.57
CA PHE A 142 2.36 5.01 9.55
C PHE A 142 0.89 4.91 10.00
N ILE A 143 0.06 4.20 9.22
CA ILE A 143 -1.36 4.02 9.52
C ILE A 143 -1.62 2.62 10.06
N GLU A 144 -1.23 1.59 9.30
CA GLU A 144 -1.39 0.19 9.68
C GLU A 144 -0.51 -0.73 8.82
N TYR A 145 -0.37 -1.98 9.25
CA TYR A 145 0.14 -3.05 8.40
C TYR A 145 -0.80 -4.25 8.42
N ASN A 146 -0.79 -5.01 7.33
CA ASN A 146 -1.63 -6.18 7.10
C ASN A 146 -0.75 -7.39 6.79
N VAL A 147 -0.84 -8.45 7.60
CA VAL A 147 -0.03 -9.68 7.44
C VAL A 147 -0.62 -10.70 6.45
N CYS A 148 -1.82 -10.42 5.92
CA CYS A 148 -2.44 -11.18 4.85
C CYS A 148 -2.98 -10.22 3.78
N PRO A 149 -2.10 -9.43 3.13
CA PRO A 149 -2.53 -8.37 2.25
C PRO A 149 -3.05 -8.92 0.91
N GLY A 150 -4.00 -8.20 0.31
CA GLY A 150 -4.35 -8.40 -1.09
C GLY A 150 -3.19 -7.99 -2.01
N ALA A 151 -3.12 -8.60 -3.19
CA ALA A 151 -2.07 -8.30 -4.17
C ALA A 151 -2.42 -7.06 -5.02
N ASN A 152 -1.41 -6.28 -5.41
CA ASN A 152 -1.56 -5.09 -6.26
C ASN A 152 -1.42 -5.41 -7.76
N GLN A 153 -1.70 -6.64 -8.20
CA GLN A 153 -1.31 -7.10 -9.54
C GLN A 153 -2.00 -6.36 -10.68
N MET A 154 -3.20 -5.82 -10.43
CA MET A 154 -3.95 -5.07 -11.42
C MET A 154 -3.19 -3.85 -11.97
N THR A 155 -2.45 -3.14 -11.12
CA THR A 155 -1.71 -1.92 -11.48
C THR A 155 -0.20 -2.12 -11.52
N CYS A 156 0.32 -3.15 -10.85
CA CYS A 156 1.76 -3.39 -10.72
C CYS A 156 2.26 -4.65 -11.45
N GLY A 157 1.38 -5.47 -12.04
CA GLY A 157 1.76 -6.73 -12.68
C GLY A 157 2.05 -7.85 -11.66
N PRO A 158 2.76 -8.93 -12.07
CA PRO A 158 2.96 -10.11 -11.23
C PRO A 158 3.65 -9.79 -9.88
N THR A 159 3.05 -10.23 -8.78
CA THR A 159 3.47 -9.87 -7.40
C THR A 159 4.95 -10.10 -7.11
N PHE A 160 5.49 -11.25 -7.51
CA PHE A 160 6.88 -11.59 -7.22
C PHE A 160 7.83 -11.20 -8.34
N GLY A 161 7.33 -10.81 -9.53
CA GLY A 161 8.16 -10.46 -10.68
C GLY A 161 9.33 -11.42 -10.88
N ASN A 162 10.55 -10.88 -10.83
CA ASN A 162 11.81 -11.65 -10.98
C ASN A 162 12.09 -12.64 -9.84
N LEU A 163 11.43 -12.50 -8.68
CA LEU A 163 11.56 -13.43 -7.55
C LEU A 163 10.68 -14.68 -7.71
N THR A 164 9.80 -14.73 -8.72
CA THR A 164 8.79 -15.80 -8.86
C THR A 164 9.42 -17.21 -8.77
N GLU A 165 10.46 -17.48 -9.55
CA GLU A 165 11.15 -18.79 -9.53
C GLU A 165 11.73 -19.11 -8.15
N LYS A 166 12.37 -18.14 -7.50
CA LYS A 166 12.92 -18.30 -6.15
C LYS A 166 11.83 -18.64 -5.13
N VAL A 167 10.72 -17.89 -5.16
CA VAL A 167 9.58 -18.12 -4.26
C VAL A 167 8.97 -19.50 -4.50
N LEU A 168 8.79 -19.92 -5.75
CA LEU A 168 8.26 -21.25 -6.06
C LEU A 168 9.19 -22.36 -5.54
N ASN A 169 10.50 -22.21 -5.71
CA ASN A 169 11.47 -23.18 -5.18
C ASN A 169 11.43 -23.26 -3.65
N ASP A 170 11.41 -22.10 -2.99
CA ASP A 170 11.34 -22.02 -1.53
C ASP A 170 10.04 -22.60 -0.97
N VAL A 171 8.88 -22.36 -1.58
CA VAL A 171 7.59 -22.82 -1.04
C VAL A 171 7.22 -24.23 -1.48
N LEU A 172 7.51 -24.63 -2.72
CA LEU A 172 7.03 -25.89 -3.32
C LEU A 172 8.08 -27.01 -3.29
N ILE A 173 9.36 -26.70 -3.55
CA ILE A 173 10.40 -27.74 -3.62
C ILE A 173 10.87 -28.14 -2.22
N SER A 174 11.10 -27.17 -1.33
CA SER A 174 11.50 -27.45 0.06
C SER A 174 10.46 -28.29 0.82
N LYS A 175 9.16 -28.10 0.52
CA LYS A 175 8.06 -28.88 1.10
C LYS A 175 7.93 -30.28 0.51
N ARG A 176 8.20 -30.49 -0.79
CA ARG A 176 8.17 -31.82 -1.42
C ARG A 176 9.28 -32.73 -0.91
N LEU A 177 10.47 -32.20 -0.65
CA LEU A 177 11.61 -33.01 -0.18
C LEU A 177 11.50 -33.44 1.28
N LYS A 178 10.77 -32.71 2.14
CA LYS A 178 10.52 -33.13 3.53
C LYS A 178 9.53 -34.31 3.66
N GLY A 179 8.75 -34.61 2.62
CA GLY A 179 7.79 -35.74 2.59
C GLY A 179 8.16 -36.86 1.62
N SER A 180 9.23 -36.70 0.85
CA SER A 180 9.70 -37.70 -0.11
C SER A 180 10.72 -38.61 0.57
N GLN A 181 10.26 -39.74 1.14
CA GLN A 181 11.16 -40.85 1.40
C GLN A 181 11.53 -41.49 0.05
N ASN A 182 12.74 -41.20 -0.42
CA ASN A 182 13.49 -42.09 -1.31
C ASN A 182 14.72 -42.57 -0.53
#